data_AF-A0A9E0WF92-F1
#
_entry.id   AF-A0A9E0WF92-F1
#
_cell.length_a   1.000
_cell.length_b   1.000
_cell.length_c   1.000
_cell.angle_alpha   90.00
_cell.angle_beta   90.00
_cell.angle_gamma   90.00
#
_symmetry.space_group_name_H-M   'P 1'
#
loop_
_entity.id
_entity.type
_entity.pdbx_description
1 polymer ?
#
loop_
_entity_poly.entity_id
_entity_poly.type
_entity_poly.pdbx_seq_one_letter_code
_entity_poly.pdbx_strand_id
1 'polypeptide(L)' 'HMVLGFNGMITQLTAEQADYIGVKQEGPYKPEHYKY' A
#
# COMPACT_ATOMS: atom_id res chain seq x y z
N HIS A 1 1.38 -9.37 6.97
CA HIS A 1 1.14 -10.35 5.88
C HIS A 1 -0.11 -9.92 5.13
N MET A 2 0.05 -9.38 3.92
CA MET A 2 -1.08 -8.95 3.08
C MET A 2 -1.76 -10.18 2.46
N VAL A 3 -3.09 -10.17 2.45
CA VAL A 3 -3.96 -11.30 2.14
C VAL A 3 -3.69 -11.90 0.75
N LEU A 4 -3.33 -13.19 0.74
CA LEU A 4 -3.27 -14.08 -0.42
C LEU A 4 -4.68 -14.55 -0.77
N GLY A 5 -5.53 -13.66 -1.28
CA GLY A 5 -6.88 -14.01 -1.67
C GLY A 5 -7.33 -13.13 -2.82
N PHE A 6 -7.88 -13.78 -3.84
CA PHE A 6 -8.23 -13.29 -5.18
C PHE A 6 -7.06 -13.28 -6.16
N ASN A 7 -7.31 -13.78 -7.36
CA ASN A 7 -6.48 -13.69 -8.57
C ASN A 7 -6.25 -12.21 -9.02
N GLY A 8 -6.06 -11.30 -8.07
CA GLY A 8 -6.02 -9.86 -8.23
C GLY A 8 -4.61 -9.38 -8.48
N MET A 9 -4.42 -8.69 -9.60
CA MET A 9 -3.20 -7.95 -9.86
C MET A 9 -3.05 -6.89 -8.77
N ILE A 10 -2.01 -7.00 -7.94
CA ILE A 10 -1.68 -5.97 -6.96
C ILE A 10 -1.00 -4.83 -7.74
N THR A 11 -1.70 -3.71 -7.89
CA THR A 11 -1.10 -2.50 -8.44
C THR A 11 -0.07 -1.98 -7.45
N GLN A 12 1.18 -1.89 -7.89
CA GLN A 12 2.25 -1.28 -7.10
C GLN A 12 2.25 0.23 -7.31
N LEU A 13 2.48 0.97 -6.23
CA LEU A 13 2.67 2.42 -6.32
C LEU A 13 3.90 2.73 -7.16
N THR A 14 3.85 3.77 -7.98
CA THR A 14 5.06 4.39 -8.53
C THR A 14 5.76 5.23 -7.45
N ALA A 15 7.04 5.55 -7.64
CA ALA A 15 7.79 6.39 -6.69
C ALA A 15 7.09 7.74 -6.45
N GLU A 16 6.63 8.39 -7.52
CA GLU A 16 5.89 9.66 -7.45
C GLU A 16 4.59 9.53 -6.63
N GLN A 17 3.85 8.44 -6.78
CA GLN A 17 2.61 8.21 -6.04
C GLN A 17 2.88 7.96 -4.54
N ALA A 18 3.95 7.24 -4.22
CA ALA A 18 4.37 6.98 -2.85
C ALA A 18 4.78 8.28 -2.14
N ASP A 19 5.56 9.13 -2.82
CA ASP A 19 5.96 10.44 -2.34
C ASP A 19 4.76 11.38 -2.16
N TYR A 20 3.83 11.38 -3.11
CA TYR A 20 2.62 12.23 -3.06
C TYR A 20 1.76 11.96 -1.81
N ILE A 21 1.62 10.69 -1.41
CA ILE A 21 0.83 10.30 -0.23
C ILE A 21 1.67 10.12 1.04
N GLY A 22 2.98 10.36 0.97
CA GLY A 22 3.89 10.30 2.11
C GLY A 22 4.07 8.91 2.71
N VAL A 23 3.98 7.84 1.91
CA VAL A 23 4.20 6.46 2.35
C VAL A 23 5.36 5.84 1.60
N LYS A 24 6.04 4.86 2.21
CA LYS A 24 7.04 4.07 1.49
C LYS A 24 6.36 3.19 0.44
N GLN A 25 7.02 2.98 -0.70
CA GLN A 25 6.51 2.13 -1.79
C GLN A 25 6.27 0.67 -1.34
N GLU A 26 7.00 0.20 -0.33
CA GLU A 26 6.86 -1.13 0.28
C GLU A 26 5.94 -1.12 1.51
N GLY A 27 5.38 0.04 1.86
CA GLY A 27 4.56 0.26 3.03
C GLY A 27 5.35 0.49 4.34
N PRO A 28 4.66 0.56 5.49
CA PRO A 28 3.22 0.36 5.65
C PRO A 28 2.37 1.46 4.97
N TYR A 29 1.34 1.07 4.21
CA TYR A 29 0.50 2.01 3.44
C TYR A 29 -0.64 2.67 4.23
N LYS A 30 -0.79 2.32 5.51
CA LYS A 30 -1.81 2.85 6.42
C LYS A 30 -1.22 2.99 7.84
N PRO A 31 -1.56 4.06 8.58
CA PRO A 31 -1.12 4.25 9.95
C PRO A 31 -1.84 3.30 10.92
N GLU A 32 -1.26 3.07 12.11
CA GLU A 32 -1.77 2.10 13.10
C GLU A 32 -3.22 2.32 13.54
N HIS A 33 -3.72 3.57 13.46
CA HIS A 33 -5.07 3.91 13.88
C HIS A 33 -6.10 3.82 12.74
N TYR A 34 -5.68 3.35 11.57
CA TYR A 34 -6.57 3.20 10.43
C TYR A 34 -7.54 2.05 10.69
N LYS A 35 -8.84 2.35 10.76
CA LYS A 35 -9.90 1.36 11.07
C LYS A 35 -10.31 0.49 9.87
N TYR A 36 -9.51 0.50 8.80
CA TYR A 36 -9.84 0.06 7.43
C TYR A 36 -10.81 1.00 6.70
#